data_AF-A0A841DPL2-F1
#
_entry.id   AF-A0A841DPL2-F1
#
_cell.length_a   1.000
_cell.length_b   1.000
_cell.length_c   1.000
_cell.angle_alpha   90.00
_cell.angle_beta   90.00
_cell.angle_gamma   90.00
#
_symmetry.space_group_name_H-M   'P 1'
#
loop_
_entity.id
_entity.type
_entity.pdbx_description
1 polymer ?
#
loop_
_entity_poly.entity_id
_entity_poly.type
_entity_poly.pdbx_seq_one_letter_code
_entity_poly.pdbx_strand_id
1 'polypeptide(L)'
;MRRGELYRYRDPSGVSGTGVVALVVEFPPNEDGRQWVAVKWLGPHPCMTFWPSVDDLLEIHGHLGASEIRWMDPDPFDPDDNPMLAYSGRP
;
A
#
# COMPACT_ATOMS: atom_id res chain seq x y z
N MET A 1 -8.17 -5.84 5.83
CA MET A 1 -7.68 -5.21 4.58
C MET A 1 -7.58 -3.73 4.82
N ARG A 2 -6.64 -3.05 4.16
CA ARG A 2 -6.36 -1.63 4.34
C ARG A 2 -6.28 -0.95 2.99
N ARG A 3 -6.88 0.24 2.86
CA ARG A 3 -6.90 1.02 1.62
C ARG A 3 -5.91 2.17 1.70
N GLY A 4 -5.26 2.46 0.58
CA GLY A 4 -4.34 3.58 0.47
C GLY A 4 -4.22 4.11 -0.96
N GLU A 5 -3.41 5.14 -1.10
CA GLU A 5 -3.06 5.76 -2.37
C GLU A 5 -1.54 5.80 -2.51
N LEU A 6 -1.03 5.43 -3.68
CA LEU A 6 0.38 5.69 -4.00
C LEU A 6 0.49 7.14 -4.45
N TYR A 7 1.11 7.98 -3.61
CA TYR A 7 1.36 9.37 -3.92
C TYR A 7 2.80 9.56 -4.38
N ARG A 8 2.97 10.23 -5.53
CA ARG A 8 4.26 10.53 -6.15
C ARG A 8 4.61 12.00 -6.00
N TYR A 9 5.68 12.27 -5.27
CA TYR A 9 6.22 13.62 -5.07
C TYR A 9 6.98 14.13 -6.30
N ARG A 10 7.72 13.24 -6.96
CA ARG A 10 8.54 13.56 -8.13
C ARG A 10 8.42 12.43 -9.13
N ASP A 11 8.44 12.77 -10.40
CA ASP A 11 8.48 11.81 -11.50
C ASP A 11 9.82 11.90 -12.23
N PRO A 12 10.85 11.13 -11.81
CA PRO A 12 12.13 11.10 -12.50
C PRO A 12 12.04 10.60 -13.95
N SER A 13 11.00 9.82 -14.27
CA SER A 13 10.83 9.25 -15.61
C SER A 13 10.20 10.22 -16.61
N GLY A 14 9.40 11.17 -16.12
CA GLY A 14 8.56 12.05 -16.93
C GLY A 14 7.34 11.37 -17.57
N VAL A 15 7.07 10.10 -17.24
CA VAL A 15 6.00 9.30 -17.86
C VAL A 15 4.75 9.24 -16.99
N SER A 16 4.90 9.10 -15.67
CA SER A 16 3.81 8.74 -14.75
C SER A 16 3.10 9.93 -14.09
N GLY A 17 3.75 11.10 -14.09
CA GLY A 17 3.28 12.29 -13.40
C GLY A 17 3.45 12.25 -11.87
N THR A 18 2.98 13.30 -11.22
CA THR A 18 3.01 13.51 -9.77
C THR A 18 1.60 13.55 -9.19
N GLY A 19 1.47 13.39 -7.88
CA GLY A 19 0.18 13.30 -7.19
C GLY A 19 -0.23 11.85 -6.94
N VAL A 20 -1.54 11.59 -6.85
CA VAL A 20 -2.05 10.22 -6.71
C VAL A 20 -1.94 9.49 -8.04
N VAL A 21 -1.06 8.49 -8.10
CA VAL A 21 -0.77 7.73 -9.32
C VAL A 21 -1.37 6.33 -9.29
N ALA A 22 -1.76 5.83 -8.12
CA ALA A 22 -2.46 4.55 -8.00
C ALA A 22 -3.33 4.49 -6.73
N LEU A 23 -4.37 3.65 -6.78
CA LEU A 23 -5.12 3.21 -5.60
C LEU A 23 -4.59 1.84 -5.16
N VAL A 24 -4.49 1.62 -3.85
CA VAL A 24 -3.88 0.44 -3.24
C VAL A 24 -4.85 -0.21 -2.26
N VAL A 25 -4.93 -1.54 -2.30
CA VAL A 25 -5.59 -2.36 -1.27
C VAL A 25 -4.62 -3.42 -0.80
N GLU A 26 -4.29 -3.39 0.48
CA GLU A 26 -3.51 -4.43 1.15
C GLU A 26 -4.45 -5.44 1.82
N PHE A 27 -4.28 -6.71 1.47
CA PHE A 27 -5.04 -7.81 2.04
C PHE A 27 -4.40 -8.30 3.34
N PRO A 28 -5.21 -8.83 4.27
CA PRO A 28 -4.65 -9.51 5.44
C PRO A 28 -3.73 -10.65 5.05
N PRO A 29 -2.76 -10.98 5.92
CA PRO A 29 -1.99 -12.21 5.74
C PRO A 29 -2.94 -13.42 5.67
N ASN A 30 -2.62 -14.35 4.78
CA ASN A 30 -3.27 -15.66 4.74
C ASN A 30 -2.76 -16.56 5.88
N GLU A 31 -3.24 -17.80 5.95
CA GLU A 31 -2.87 -18.78 6.99
C GLU A 31 -1.35 -19.05 7.05
N ASP A 32 -0.65 -18.91 5.92
CA ASP A 32 0.80 -19.06 5.81
C ASP A 32 1.58 -17.76 6.12
N GLY A 33 0.89 -16.71 6.58
CA GLY A 33 1.48 -15.40 6.89
C GLY A 33 1.81 -14.55 5.66
N ARG A 34 1.47 -14.99 4.44
CA ARG A 34 1.72 -14.23 3.21
C ARG A 34 0.64 -13.18 3.00
N GLN A 35 1.05 -11.97 2.65
CA GLN A 35 0.16 -10.89 2.29
C GLN A 35 0.13 -10.70 0.77
N TRP A 36 -0.83 -9.93 0.29
CA TRP A 36 -0.90 -9.51 -1.10
C TRP A 36 -1.43 -8.08 -1.17
N VAL A 37 -1.04 -7.37 -2.21
CA VAL A 37 -1.48 -6.00 -2.48
C VAL A 37 -2.04 -5.93 -3.88
N ALA A 38 -3.26 -5.41 -4.02
CA ALA A 38 -3.82 -5.03 -5.32
C ALA A 38 -3.62 -3.54 -5.56
N VAL A 39 -3.14 -3.20 -6.75
CA VAL A 39 -2.89 -1.82 -7.16
C VAL A 39 -3.65 -1.53 -8.45
N LYS A 40 -4.46 -0.47 -8.43
CA LYS A 40 -5.07 0.10 -9.63
C LYS A 40 -4.29 1.34 -10.03
N TRP A 41 -3.55 1.24 -11.11
CA TRP A 41 -2.80 2.35 -11.70
C TRP A 41 -3.76 3.33 -12.36
N LEU A 42 -3.56 4.62 -12.10
CA LEU A 42 -4.31 5.72 -12.70
C LEU A 42 -3.54 6.29 -13.90
N GLY A 43 -4.17 7.25 -14.58
CA GLY A 43 -3.56 7.95 -15.72
C GLY A 43 -4.04 7.44 -17.09
N PRO A 44 -3.29 7.73 -18.16
CA PRO A 44 -3.74 7.49 -19.54
C PRO A 44 -3.88 6.01 -19.92
N HIS A 45 -3.14 5.13 -19.25
CA HIS A 45 -3.12 3.69 -19.50
C HIS A 45 -3.41 2.93 -18.20
N PRO A 46 -4.66 2.97 -17.70
CA PRO A 46 -4.99 2.35 -16.43
C PRO A 46 -4.87 0.83 -16.52
N CYS A 47 -4.31 0.21 -15.49
CA CYS A 47 -4.19 -1.24 -15.36
C CYS A 47 -4.25 -1.67 -13.89
N MET A 48 -4.32 -2.98 -13.67
CA MET A 48 -4.24 -3.57 -12.34
C MET A 48 -3.02 -4.49 -12.24
N THR A 49 -2.34 -4.43 -11.10
CA THR A 49 -1.22 -5.31 -10.76
C THR A 49 -1.39 -5.85 -9.35
N PHE A 50 -0.82 -7.02 -9.11
CA PHE A 50 -0.79 -7.66 -7.80
C PHE A 50 0.65 -7.85 -7.35
N TRP A 51 0.91 -7.55 -6.08
CA TRP A 51 2.24 -7.60 -5.47
C TRP A 51 2.22 -8.50 -4.21
N PRO A 52 3.31 -9.22 -3.91
CA PRO A 52 3.39 -10.08 -2.73
C PRO A 52 3.50 -9.30 -1.41
N SER A 53 3.83 -8.01 -1.45
CA SER A 53 3.83 -7.13 -0.29
C SER A 53 3.83 -5.66 -0.71
N VAL A 54 3.63 -4.75 0.26
CA VAL A 54 3.84 -3.31 0.06
C VAL A 54 5.30 -2.98 -0.21
N ASP A 55 6.22 -3.70 0.44
CA ASP A 55 7.66 -3.48 0.26
C ASP A 55 8.10 -3.82 -1.17
N ASP A 56 7.64 -4.94 -1.74
CA ASP A 56 7.92 -5.31 -3.13
C ASP A 56 7.40 -4.24 -4.12
N LEU A 57 6.21 -3.70 -3.86
CA LEU A 57 5.64 -2.59 -4.63
C LEU A 57 6.53 -1.33 -4.55
N LEU A 58 6.99 -0.98 -3.35
CA LEU A 58 7.77 0.24 -3.12
C LEU A 58 9.25 0.10 -3.52
N GLU A 59 9.81 -1.09 -3.53
CA GLU A 59 11.16 -1.33 -4.05
C GLU A 59 11.26 -0.88 -5.52
N ILE A 60 10.23 -1.18 -6.31
CA ILE A 60 10.18 -0.84 -7.73
C ILE A 60 9.55 0.54 -7.95
N HIS A 61 8.44 0.86 -7.27
CA HIS A 61 7.64 2.06 -7.55
C HIS A 61 7.76 3.17 -6.50
N GLY A 62 8.52 2.95 -5.43
CA GLY A 62 8.86 3.98 -4.44
C GLY A 62 9.87 5.00 -4.96
N HIS A 63 10.63 4.65 -6.01
CA HIS A 63 11.59 5.53 -6.70
C HIS A 63 12.50 6.29 -5.70
N LEU A 64 13.18 5.55 -4.79
CA LEU A 64 14.08 6.12 -3.77
C LEU A 64 13.42 7.19 -2.89
N GLY A 65 12.17 6.98 -2.49
CA GLY A 65 11.41 7.90 -1.66
C GLY A 65 10.73 9.04 -2.44
N ALA A 66 10.76 9.01 -3.77
CA ALA A 66 9.95 9.92 -4.59
C ALA A 66 8.46 9.54 -4.56
N SER A 67 8.09 8.40 -3.95
CA SER A 67 6.70 7.99 -3.75
C SER A 67 6.51 7.29 -2.42
N GLU A 68 5.30 7.39 -1.88
CA GLU A 68 4.88 6.76 -0.64
C GLU A 68 3.43 6.26 -0.75
N ILE A 69 3.05 5.33 0.11
CA ILE A 69 1.63 5.00 0.30
C ILE A 69 1.06 5.89 1.40
N ARG A 70 -0.04 6.58 1.07
CA ARG A 70 -0.87 7.29 2.04
C ARG A 70 -2.06 6.42 2.38
N TRP A 71 -2.07 5.89 3.59
CA TRP A 71 -3.14 5.02 4.06
C TRP A 71 -4.36 5.82 4.50
N MET A 72 -5.54 5.34 4.12
CA MET A 72 -6.83 5.94 4.49
C MET A 72 -7.47 5.27 5.69
N ASP A 73 -7.11 4.00 5.92
CA ASP A 73 -7.60 3.19 7.02
C ASP A 73 -6.50 3.04 8.09
N PRO A 74 -6.85 2.90 9.38
CA PRO A 74 -5.92 2.45 10.41
C PRO A 74 -5.29 1.11 10.02
N ASP A 75 -4.09 0.82 10.49
CA ASP A 75 -3.50 -0.49 10.25
C ASP A 75 -4.24 -1.56 11.08
N PRO A 76 -4.96 -2.50 10.45
CA PRO A 76 -5.69 -3.51 11.20
C PRO A 76 -4.76 -4.54 11.88
N PHE A 77 -3.47 -4.55 11.53
CA PHE A 77 -2.44 -5.45 12.08
C PHE A 77 -1.49 -4.78 13.07
N ASP A 78 -1.52 -3.45 13.15
CA ASP A 78 -0.84 -2.74 14.22
C ASP A 78 -1.73 -2.78 15.49
N PRO A 79 -1.26 -3.38 16.59
CA PRO A 79 -2.02 -3.43 17.83
C PRO A 79 -2.32 -2.05 18.42
N ASP A 80 -1.56 -1.01 18.07
CA ASP A 80 -1.80 0.36 18.54
C ASP A 80 -2.93 1.06 17.74
N ASP A 81 -3.12 0.69 16.47
CA ASP A 81 -4.20 1.22 15.61
C ASP A 81 -5.50 0.39 15.69
N ASN A 82 -5.44 -0.84 16.21
CA ASN A 82 -6.60 -1.71 16.39
C ASN A 82 -6.91 -1.96 17.88
N PRO A 83 -7.76 -1.14 18.52
CA PRO A 83 -8.06 -1.29 19.95
C PRO A 83 -8.67 -2.66 20.29
N MET A 84 -9.23 -3.41 19.33
CA MET A 84 -9.77 -4.75 19.57
C MET A 84 -8.69 -5.85 19.62
N LEU A 85 -7.51 -5.62 19.02
CA LEU A 85 -6.34 -6.51 19.17
C LEU A 85 -5.55 -6.19 20.44
N ALA A 86 -5.55 -4.94 20.91
CA ALA A 86 -4.88 -4.54 22.15
C ALA A 86 -5.45 -5.23 23.42
N TYR A 87 -6.71 -5.66 23.41
CA TYR A 87 -7.38 -6.28 24.57
C TYR A 87 -7.25 -7.81 24.66
N SER A 88 -6.77 -8.51 23.62
CA SER A 88 -6.67 -9.98 23.64
C SER A 88 -5.41 -10.53 24.35
N GLY A 89 -4.52 -9.64 24.81
CA GLY A 89 -3.18 -10.00 25.31
C GLY A 89 -2.89 -9.70 26.79
N ARG A 90 -3.88 -9.42 27.65
CA ARG A 90 -3.63 -9.26 29.10
C ARG A 90 -4.09 -10.52 29.87
N PRO A 91 -3.19 -11.17 30.64
CA PRO A 91 -3.56 -12.29 31.52
C PRO A 91 -4.49 -11.85 32.65
#